data_AF-A0ABD0SWC1-F1
#
_entry.id   AF-A0ABD0SWC1-F1
#
_cell.length_a   1.000
_cell.length_b   1.000
_cell.length_c   1.000
_cell.angle_alpha   90.00
_cell.angle_beta   90.00
_cell.angle_gamma   90.00
#
_symmetry.space_group_name_H-M   'P 1'
#
loop_
_entity.id
_entity.type
_entity.pdbx_description
1 polymer ?
#
loop_
_entity_poly.entity_id
_entity_poly.type
_entity_poly.pdbx_seq_one_letter_code
_entity_poly.pdbx_strand_id
1 'polypeptide(L)'
;MINLLKVGSPSETAGIEVEQSETAALSHLTNGILSTMAEITWDKLHAPIEKCFSIDESMIMYFGRRGRKQHIHGKPIRFGFKAWVAATRLGDCLRADLYQGRSEVRDVGLGEHVVTSLTESVKEVFPKHTFSVFCDIFFTSPSLLSKLQDKNVKVTGTARQNSVDKCPLKDVKSFKKEPRGSYDYRLDKNDNICAVRWNINNVVTLLSNEFGVNPIQKARRYSVTQKQRIEIDQPNVVYQYNKYMGGVDRLDANVGVYRIAIRGKKWYSCILTWLIDVTINNSALLARSLGASVDTLEFRRLIASNLLLKYGSPRTQPGSSTCPSPSNVPLSVRRHGAEHLILTGQIRRIFAGFHA
;
A
#
# COMPACT_ATOMS: atom_id res chain seq x y z
N MET A 1 -31.12 38.00 -1.19
CA MET A 1 -29.69 38.34 -1.40
C MET A 1 -29.03 37.17 -2.09
N ILE A 2 -28.55 37.40 -3.31
CA ILE A 2 -28.05 36.41 -4.26
C ILE A 2 -26.78 35.76 -3.72
N ASN A 3 -26.76 34.42 -3.67
CA ASN A 3 -25.55 33.64 -3.41
C ASN A 3 -24.56 33.86 -4.55
N LEU A 4 -23.47 34.56 -4.27
CA LEU A 4 -22.28 34.60 -5.11
C LEU A 4 -21.64 33.20 -5.12
N LEU A 5 -22.00 32.39 -6.11
CA LEU A 5 -21.13 31.35 -6.63
C LEU A 5 -19.82 32.03 -7.03
N LYS A 6 -18.76 31.82 -6.23
CA LYS A 6 -17.39 32.07 -6.68
C LYS A 6 -17.12 31.11 -7.84
N VAL A 7 -17.42 31.56 -9.06
CA VAL A 7 -16.85 31.01 -10.27
C VAL A 7 -15.35 31.31 -10.17
N GLY A 8 -14.53 30.26 -10.06
CA GLY A 8 -13.08 30.38 -10.06
C GLY A 8 -12.62 31.15 -11.30
N SER A 9 -11.55 31.92 -11.18
CA SER A 9 -11.03 32.70 -12.30
C SER A 9 -10.59 31.78 -13.45
N PRO A 10 -10.74 32.17 -14.74
CA PRO A 10 -10.37 31.33 -15.88
C PRO A 10 -8.90 30.84 -15.87
N SER A 11 -8.01 31.60 -15.21
CA SER A 11 -6.60 31.25 -15.02
C SER A 11 -6.37 30.16 -13.95
N GLU A 12 -7.18 30.13 -12.89
CA GLU A 12 -7.14 29.07 -11.88
C GLU A 12 -7.68 27.75 -12.43
N THR A 13 -8.77 27.79 -13.22
CA THR A 13 -9.32 26.60 -13.87
C THR A 13 -8.36 26.02 -14.91
N ALA A 14 -7.74 26.86 -15.74
CA ALA A 14 -6.72 26.43 -16.69
C ALA A 14 -5.48 25.82 -16.00
N GLY A 15 -5.05 26.40 -14.86
CA GLY A 15 -3.96 25.85 -14.06
C GLY A 15 -4.29 24.49 -13.45
N ILE A 16 -5.54 24.26 -13.04
CA ILE A 16 -6.01 22.97 -12.52
C ILE A 16 -6.03 21.91 -13.63
N GLU A 17 -6.54 22.23 -14.82
CA GLU A 17 -6.60 21.31 -15.96
C GLU A 17 -5.21 20.89 -16.45
N VAL A 18 -4.27 21.83 -16.57
CA VAL A 18 -2.87 21.53 -16.94
C VAL A 18 -2.21 20.64 -15.89
N GLU A 19 -2.43 20.92 -14.60
CA GLU A 19 -1.90 20.05 -13.56
C GLU A 19 -2.52 18.64 -13.66
N GLN A 20 -3.81 18.49 -14.08
CA GLN A 20 -4.49 17.19 -14.23
C GLN A 20 -3.83 16.35 -15.31
N SER A 21 -3.59 16.95 -16.48
CA SER A 21 -2.91 16.28 -17.58
C SER A 21 -1.50 15.84 -17.21
N GLU A 22 -0.72 16.66 -16.50
CA GLU A 22 0.63 16.29 -16.04
C GLU A 22 0.61 15.11 -15.04
N THR A 23 -0.31 15.11 -14.08
CA THR A 23 -0.44 13.97 -13.14
C THR A 23 -0.94 12.71 -13.81
N ALA A 24 -1.83 12.83 -14.79
CA ALA A 24 -2.33 11.70 -15.58
C ALA A 24 -1.19 11.09 -16.40
N ALA A 25 -0.35 11.92 -17.02
CA ALA A 25 0.84 11.46 -17.75
C ALA A 25 1.83 10.70 -16.83
N LEU A 26 2.05 11.18 -15.61
CA LEU A 26 2.90 10.46 -14.64
C LEU A 26 2.26 9.17 -14.13
N SER A 27 0.94 9.14 -13.95
CA SER A 27 0.23 7.90 -13.62
C SER A 27 0.37 6.88 -14.76
N HIS A 28 0.21 7.32 -16.00
CA HIS A 28 0.41 6.48 -17.18
C HIS A 28 1.85 5.94 -17.27
N LEU A 29 2.86 6.79 -17.03
CA LEU A 29 4.26 6.35 -16.98
C LEU A 29 4.51 5.32 -15.87
N THR A 30 3.98 5.59 -14.67
CA THR A 30 4.08 4.69 -13.51
C THR A 30 3.50 3.32 -13.85
N ASN A 31 2.31 3.32 -14.44
CA ASN A 31 1.60 2.12 -14.84
C ASN A 31 2.27 1.37 -15.98
N GLY A 32 2.84 2.07 -16.96
CA GLY A 32 3.62 1.47 -18.04
C GLY A 32 4.86 0.74 -17.52
N ILE A 33 5.57 1.34 -16.56
CA ILE A 33 6.73 0.70 -15.91
C ILE A 33 6.32 -0.54 -15.12
N LEU A 34 5.25 -0.45 -14.31
CA LEU A 34 4.76 -1.60 -13.54
C LEU A 34 4.24 -2.74 -14.44
N SER A 35 3.54 -2.43 -15.54
CA SER A 35 3.11 -3.43 -16.53
C SER A 35 4.29 -4.14 -17.16
N THR A 36 5.29 -3.38 -17.61
CA THR A 36 6.51 -3.94 -18.21
C THR A 36 7.24 -4.86 -17.22
N MET A 37 7.30 -4.48 -15.94
CA MET A 37 7.89 -5.33 -14.90
C MET A 37 7.11 -6.62 -14.72
N ALA A 38 5.79 -6.56 -14.68
CA ALA A 38 4.93 -7.72 -14.53
C ALA A 38 5.04 -8.68 -15.74
N GLU A 39 5.05 -8.14 -16.96
CA GLU A 39 5.29 -8.89 -18.20
C GLU A 39 6.64 -9.61 -18.17
N ILE A 40 7.72 -8.92 -17.80
CA ILE A 40 9.06 -9.55 -17.66
C ILE A 40 9.02 -10.68 -16.63
N THR A 41 8.37 -10.45 -15.50
CA THR A 41 8.29 -11.41 -14.39
C THR A 41 7.57 -12.68 -14.79
N TRP A 42 6.48 -12.54 -15.54
CA TRP A 42 5.63 -13.65 -15.93
C TRP A 42 6.11 -14.35 -17.20
N ASP A 43 6.30 -13.60 -18.29
CA ASP A 43 6.57 -14.17 -19.61
C ASP A 43 8.01 -14.65 -19.75
N LYS A 44 8.97 -13.96 -19.11
CA LYS A 44 10.40 -14.29 -19.25
C LYS A 44 10.93 -15.14 -18.10
N LEU A 45 10.44 -14.90 -16.89
CA LEU A 45 10.97 -15.54 -15.68
C LEU A 45 10.06 -16.65 -15.11
N HIS A 46 8.84 -16.82 -15.64
CA HIS A 46 7.86 -17.82 -15.21
C HIS A 46 7.67 -17.87 -13.68
N ALA A 47 7.75 -16.70 -13.03
CA ALA A 47 7.65 -16.62 -11.58
C ALA A 47 6.21 -16.87 -11.12
N PRO A 48 6.00 -17.56 -9.98
CA PRO A 48 4.67 -17.82 -9.47
C PRO A 48 3.97 -16.53 -9.06
N ILE A 49 2.74 -16.34 -9.54
CA ILE A 49 1.92 -15.16 -9.23
C ILE A 49 1.22 -15.34 -7.88
N GLU A 50 1.35 -14.34 -6.99
CA GLU A 50 0.54 -14.26 -5.78
C GLU A 50 -0.87 -13.77 -6.13
N LYS A 51 -1.88 -14.62 -5.91
CA LYS A 51 -3.28 -14.34 -6.26
C LYS A 51 -4.01 -13.45 -5.25
N CYS A 52 -3.39 -13.16 -4.12
CA CYS A 52 -3.98 -12.38 -3.02
C CYS A 52 -3.24 -11.04 -2.90
N PHE A 53 -3.97 -9.93 -2.98
CA PHE A 53 -3.38 -8.61 -2.81
C PHE A 53 -4.33 -7.66 -2.09
N SER A 54 -3.78 -6.64 -1.44
CA SER A 54 -4.54 -5.59 -0.77
C SER A 54 -4.53 -4.30 -1.60
N ILE A 55 -5.63 -3.55 -1.54
CA ILE A 55 -5.72 -2.19 -2.09
C ILE A 55 -5.81 -1.20 -0.93
N ASP A 56 -4.93 -0.20 -0.96
CA ASP A 56 -4.88 0.87 0.03
C ASP A 56 -4.18 2.13 -0.54
N GLU A 57 -4.10 3.20 0.26
CA GLU A 57 -3.29 4.36 -0.07
C GLU A 57 -1.83 4.26 0.39
N SER A 58 -0.93 4.74 -0.47
CA SER A 58 0.48 5.03 -0.16
C SER A 58 0.75 6.53 -0.25
N MET A 59 1.69 7.01 0.57
CA MET A 59 2.09 8.43 0.62
C MET A 59 3.50 8.64 0.07
N ILE A 60 3.62 9.44 -0.98
CA ILE A 60 4.88 9.84 -1.62
C ILE A 60 5.31 11.19 -1.04
N MET A 61 6.39 11.20 -0.25
CA MET A 61 6.84 12.37 0.49
C MET A 61 7.14 13.57 -0.42
N TYR A 62 6.48 14.70 -0.17
CA TYR A 62 6.71 15.95 -0.89
C TYR A 62 6.42 17.16 -0.01
N PHE A 63 7.41 18.05 0.14
CA PHE A 63 7.29 19.26 0.97
C PHE A 63 7.08 20.55 0.17
N GLY A 64 7.18 20.50 -1.16
CA GLY A 64 7.05 21.68 -1.99
C GLY A 64 5.63 22.26 -2.03
N ARG A 65 5.49 23.38 -2.75
CA ARG A 65 4.23 24.10 -2.91
C ARG A 65 3.56 23.66 -4.22
N ARG A 66 2.63 22.70 -4.13
CA ARG A 66 1.76 22.27 -5.23
C ARG A 66 0.36 22.01 -4.70
N GLY A 67 -0.66 22.29 -5.52
CA GLY A 67 -2.07 22.27 -5.13
C GLY A 67 -2.55 20.88 -4.73
N ARG A 68 -2.02 19.83 -5.36
CA ARG A 68 -2.47 18.43 -5.12
C ARG A 68 -1.78 17.69 -3.98
N LYS A 69 -0.83 18.33 -3.31
CA LYS A 69 -0.22 17.77 -2.11
C LYS A 69 -1.31 17.50 -1.07
N GLN A 70 -1.41 16.26 -0.62
CA GLN A 70 -2.32 15.85 0.44
C GLN A 70 -1.64 16.01 1.80
N HIS A 71 -2.46 16.35 2.80
CA HIS A 71 -2.08 16.27 4.20
C HIS A 71 -2.95 15.22 4.90
N ILE A 72 -2.35 14.10 5.30
CA ILE A 72 -3.06 13.00 5.95
C ILE A 72 -2.53 12.85 7.38
N HIS A 73 -3.43 13.01 8.35
CA HIS A 73 -3.09 12.82 9.76
C HIS A 73 -2.90 11.33 10.07
N GLY A 74 -2.00 11.01 11.02
CA GLY A 74 -1.78 9.62 11.48
C GLY A 74 -0.86 8.76 10.62
N LYS A 75 -0.58 9.12 9.36
CA LYS A 75 0.42 8.42 8.52
C LYS A 75 1.84 8.89 8.85
N PRO A 76 2.88 8.03 8.77
CA PRO A 76 4.28 8.42 8.98
C PRO A 76 4.73 9.57 8.05
N ILE A 77 4.22 9.56 6.82
CA ILE A 77 4.41 10.64 5.84
C ILE A 77 3.12 11.44 5.78
N ARG A 78 3.12 12.56 6.50
CA ARG A 78 1.93 13.42 6.59
C ARG A 78 1.71 14.29 5.37
N PHE A 79 2.77 14.68 4.67
CA PHE A 79 2.72 15.61 3.53
C PHE A 79 3.30 14.95 2.27
N GLY A 80 2.50 14.89 1.22
CA GLY A 80 2.93 14.19 0.02
C GLY A 80 1.89 14.11 -1.08
N PHE A 81 2.26 13.44 -2.17
CA PHE A 81 1.27 12.93 -3.12
C PHE A 81 0.69 11.63 -2.58
N LYS A 82 -0.59 11.39 -2.83
CA LYS A 82 -1.25 10.13 -2.50
C LYS A 82 -1.30 9.26 -3.75
N ALA A 83 -1.03 7.97 -3.61
CA ALA A 83 -1.24 6.97 -4.65
C ALA A 83 -2.18 5.89 -4.12
N TRP A 84 -3.08 5.41 -4.97
CA TRP A 84 -3.83 4.16 -4.73
C TRP A 84 -2.97 3.01 -5.21
N VAL A 85 -2.73 2.02 -4.35
CA VAL A 85 -1.78 0.95 -4.64
C VAL A 85 -2.46 -0.40 -4.45
N ALA A 86 -2.28 -1.29 -5.41
CA ALA A 86 -2.52 -2.72 -5.26
C ALA A 86 -1.18 -3.41 -4.98
N ALA A 87 -1.05 -4.03 -3.81
CA ALA A 87 0.18 -4.69 -3.40
C ALA A 87 -0.08 -6.05 -2.74
N THR A 88 0.80 -7.01 -3.01
CA THR A 88 0.73 -8.34 -2.40
C THR A 88 1.16 -8.31 -0.93
N ARG A 89 0.98 -9.41 -0.20
CA ARG A 89 1.26 -9.50 1.24
C ARG A 89 2.70 -9.14 1.61
N LEU A 90 3.66 -9.45 0.73
CA LEU A 90 5.08 -9.15 0.94
C LEU A 90 5.48 -7.73 0.49
N GLY A 91 4.51 -6.96 -0.02
CA GLY A 91 4.70 -5.60 -0.50
C GLY A 91 5.21 -5.54 -1.93
N ASP A 92 4.87 -6.52 -2.78
CA ASP A 92 5.11 -6.42 -4.23
C ASP A 92 4.03 -5.52 -4.86
N CYS A 93 4.43 -4.44 -5.50
CA CYS A 93 3.50 -3.45 -6.07
C CYS A 93 3.03 -3.90 -7.44
N LEU A 94 1.76 -4.29 -7.57
CA LEU A 94 1.17 -4.75 -8.83
C LEU A 94 0.72 -3.57 -9.70
N ARG A 95 0.10 -2.56 -9.07
CA ARG A 95 -0.46 -1.39 -9.75
C ARG A 95 -0.46 -0.18 -8.82
N ALA A 96 -0.23 1.01 -9.37
CA ALA A 96 -0.31 2.24 -8.60
C ALA A 96 -0.88 3.40 -9.42
N ASP A 97 -1.98 3.99 -8.97
CA ASP A 97 -2.60 5.15 -9.59
C ASP A 97 -2.44 6.40 -8.72
N LEU A 98 -1.90 7.47 -9.30
CA LEU A 98 -1.73 8.73 -8.57
C LEU A 98 -3.08 9.38 -8.32
N TYR A 99 -3.34 9.80 -7.09
CA TYR A 99 -4.56 10.53 -6.75
C TYR A 99 -4.52 11.93 -7.35
N GLN A 100 -5.42 12.19 -8.30
CA GLN A 100 -5.48 13.44 -9.06
C GLN A 100 -6.36 14.51 -8.41
N GLY A 101 -6.88 14.26 -7.20
CA GLY A 101 -7.78 15.18 -6.51
C GLY A 101 -9.25 14.97 -6.87
N ARG A 102 -10.04 16.04 -6.77
CA ARG A 102 -11.49 16.03 -6.95
C ARG A 102 -11.81 16.38 -8.41
N SER A 103 -11.78 15.40 -9.30
CA SER A 103 -12.36 15.54 -10.64
C SER A 103 -12.74 14.19 -11.21
N GLU A 104 -13.71 14.25 -12.11
CA GLU A 104 -14.58 13.21 -12.68
C GLU A 104 -15.91 13.06 -11.94
N VAL A 105 -16.98 13.32 -12.69
CA VAL A 105 -18.32 12.79 -12.43
C VAL A 105 -18.18 11.28 -12.52
N ARG A 106 -18.46 10.59 -11.42
CA ARG A 106 -18.40 9.13 -11.36
C ARG A 106 -19.80 8.63 -11.07
N ASP A 107 -20.21 7.58 -11.77
CA ASP A 107 -21.48 6.89 -11.52
C ASP A 107 -21.46 6.13 -10.18
N VAL A 108 -20.26 5.85 -9.66
CA VAL A 108 -20.03 5.10 -8.42
C VAL A 108 -19.16 5.89 -7.45
N GLY A 109 -19.19 5.50 -6.17
CA GLY A 109 -18.32 6.06 -5.15
C GLY A 109 -16.83 5.88 -5.47
N LEU A 110 -15.99 6.82 -5.02
CA LEU A 110 -14.55 6.81 -5.30
C LEU A 110 -13.86 5.49 -4.89
N GLY A 111 -14.21 4.92 -3.74
CA GLY A 111 -13.63 3.66 -3.28
C GLY A 111 -13.93 2.49 -4.24
N GLU A 112 -15.19 2.37 -4.67
CA GLU A 112 -15.61 1.33 -5.61
C GLU A 112 -14.94 1.49 -6.99
N HIS A 113 -14.81 2.73 -7.46
CA HIS A 113 -14.09 3.04 -8.70
C HIS A 113 -12.62 2.63 -8.62
N VAL A 114 -11.93 2.98 -7.53
CA VAL A 114 -10.50 2.66 -7.35
C VAL A 114 -10.27 1.14 -7.33
N VAL A 115 -11.07 0.39 -6.56
CA VAL A 115 -10.92 -1.07 -6.49
C VAL A 115 -11.17 -1.70 -7.86
N THR A 116 -12.23 -1.27 -8.55
CA THR A 116 -12.57 -1.81 -9.87
C THR A 116 -11.47 -1.53 -10.88
N SER A 117 -11.01 -0.28 -10.99
CA SER A 117 -9.95 0.14 -11.91
C SER A 117 -8.62 -0.59 -11.69
N LEU A 118 -8.16 -0.63 -10.44
CA LEU A 118 -6.89 -1.31 -10.11
C LEU A 118 -6.99 -2.81 -10.36
N THR A 119 -8.12 -3.44 -10.01
CA THR A 119 -8.31 -4.88 -10.22
C THR A 119 -8.39 -5.22 -11.71
N GLU A 120 -9.10 -4.43 -12.51
CA GLU A 120 -9.16 -4.59 -13.96
C GLU A 120 -7.77 -4.48 -14.58
N SER A 121 -7.00 -3.46 -14.19
CA SER A 121 -5.62 -3.28 -14.63
C SER A 121 -4.75 -4.50 -14.30
N VAL A 122 -4.89 -5.09 -13.10
CA VAL A 122 -4.15 -6.31 -12.74
C VAL A 122 -4.61 -7.52 -13.59
N LYS A 123 -5.91 -7.62 -13.87
CA LYS A 123 -6.46 -8.68 -14.72
C LYS A 123 -6.06 -8.55 -16.19
N GLU A 124 -5.88 -7.34 -16.71
CA GLU A 124 -5.37 -7.13 -18.08
C GLU A 124 -3.98 -7.75 -18.26
N VAL A 125 -3.13 -7.60 -17.25
CA VAL A 125 -1.80 -8.22 -17.22
C VAL A 125 -1.89 -9.74 -16.98
N PHE A 126 -2.86 -10.19 -16.18
CA PHE A 126 -3.01 -11.58 -15.75
C PHE A 126 -4.41 -12.16 -16.03
N PRO A 127 -4.83 -12.29 -17.30
CA PRO A 127 -6.23 -12.53 -17.65
C PRO A 127 -6.76 -13.91 -17.26
N LYS A 128 -5.87 -14.90 -17.09
CA LYS A 128 -6.23 -16.29 -16.76
C LYS A 128 -6.38 -16.54 -15.25
N HIS A 129 -6.14 -15.53 -14.42
CA HIS A 129 -6.10 -15.70 -12.97
C HIS A 129 -7.31 -15.06 -12.27
N THR A 130 -7.82 -15.77 -11.28
CA THR A 130 -8.78 -15.25 -10.30
C THR A 130 -8.02 -14.70 -9.11
N PHE A 131 -8.36 -13.49 -8.71
CA PHE A 131 -7.71 -12.76 -7.62
C PHE A 131 -8.62 -12.58 -6.41
N SER A 132 -8.01 -12.59 -5.24
CA SER A 132 -8.62 -12.26 -3.94
C SER A 132 -8.10 -10.91 -3.46
N VAL A 133 -8.97 -9.92 -3.45
CA VAL A 133 -8.67 -8.52 -3.16
C VAL A 133 -9.08 -8.20 -1.73
N PHE A 134 -8.16 -7.60 -0.97
CA PHE A 134 -8.38 -7.22 0.42
C PHE A 134 -8.44 -5.70 0.57
N CYS A 135 -9.50 -5.20 1.18
CA CYS A 135 -9.80 -3.77 1.20
C CYS A 135 -10.10 -3.23 2.60
N ASP A 136 -9.79 -1.96 2.82
CA ASP A 136 -10.21 -1.24 4.02
C ASP A 136 -11.69 -0.80 3.96
N ILE A 137 -12.12 -0.08 4.99
CA ILE A 137 -13.49 0.44 5.13
C ILE A 137 -13.84 1.58 4.18
N PHE A 138 -12.85 2.29 3.63
CA PHE A 138 -13.07 3.34 2.64
C PHE A 138 -13.45 2.74 1.28
N PHE A 139 -12.90 1.57 0.94
CA PHE A 139 -13.15 0.92 -0.35
C PHE A 139 -14.36 -0.03 -0.35
N THR A 140 -14.71 -0.62 0.79
CA THR A 140 -15.63 -1.77 0.83
C THR A 140 -17.11 -1.37 0.89
N SER A 141 -17.92 -1.91 -0.04
CA SER A 141 -19.39 -1.82 -0.03
C SER A 141 -20.02 -3.13 -0.54
N PRO A 142 -21.28 -3.45 -0.19
CA PRO A 142 -21.97 -4.60 -0.77
C PRO A 142 -22.09 -4.52 -2.30
N SER A 143 -22.36 -3.32 -2.84
CA SER A 143 -22.46 -3.11 -4.30
C SER A 143 -21.17 -3.49 -5.03
N LEU A 144 -20.02 -3.13 -4.46
CA LEU A 144 -18.71 -3.48 -5.00
C LEU A 144 -18.51 -5.00 -5.00
N LEU A 145 -18.88 -5.69 -3.92
CA LEU A 145 -18.73 -7.14 -3.82
C LEU A 145 -19.57 -7.88 -4.87
N SER A 146 -20.84 -7.50 -5.04
CA SER A 146 -21.71 -8.11 -6.06
C SER A 146 -21.16 -7.87 -7.47
N LYS A 147 -20.79 -6.62 -7.81
CA LYS A 147 -20.25 -6.28 -9.14
C LYS A 147 -18.94 -7.01 -9.47
N LEU A 148 -18.05 -7.14 -8.50
CA LEU A 148 -16.77 -7.82 -8.72
C LEU A 148 -16.92 -9.35 -8.77
N GLN A 149 -17.94 -9.89 -8.12
CA GLN A 149 -18.28 -11.31 -8.27
C GLN A 149 -18.67 -11.66 -9.71
N ASP A 150 -19.48 -10.82 -10.38
CA ASP A 150 -19.84 -11.01 -11.79
C ASP A 150 -18.60 -11.01 -12.71
N LYS A 151 -17.55 -10.30 -12.30
CA LYS A 151 -16.25 -10.26 -12.98
C LYS A 151 -15.29 -11.38 -12.52
N ASN A 152 -15.77 -12.37 -11.78
CA ASN A 152 -14.98 -13.44 -11.18
C ASN A 152 -13.77 -12.94 -10.36
N VAL A 153 -14.01 -11.90 -9.54
CA VAL A 153 -13.05 -11.34 -8.59
C VAL A 153 -13.58 -11.56 -7.18
N LYS A 154 -12.71 -12.04 -6.31
CA LYS A 154 -13.01 -12.22 -4.90
C LYS A 154 -12.60 -10.99 -4.11
N VAL A 155 -13.43 -10.55 -3.18
CA VAL A 155 -13.22 -9.33 -2.40
C VAL A 155 -13.56 -9.63 -0.94
N THR A 156 -12.66 -9.22 -0.05
CA THR A 156 -12.86 -9.27 1.39
C THR A 156 -12.43 -7.95 2.01
N GLY A 157 -13.31 -7.31 2.76
CA GLY A 157 -12.98 -6.01 3.33
C GLY A 157 -13.73 -5.70 4.62
N THR A 158 -13.21 -4.72 5.36
CA THR A 158 -13.92 -4.19 6.52
C THR A 158 -15.06 -3.29 6.06
N ALA A 159 -16.20 -3.34 6.72
CA ALA A 159 -17.40 -2.61 6.31
C ALA A 159 -17.93 -1.70 7.42
N ARG A 160 -18.55 -0.59 7.01
CA ARG A 160 -19.27 0.30 7.94
C ARG A 160 -20.54 -0.39 8.42
N GLN A 161 -20.98 -0.01 9.62
CA GLN A 161 -22.21 -0.54 10.22
C GLN A 161 -23.44 -0.32 9.33
N ASN A 162 -23.54 0.84 8.68
CA ASN A 162 -24.69 1.20 7.83
C ASN A 162 -24.59 0.61 6.40
N SER A 163 -23.59 -0.25 6.15
CA SER A 163 -23.37 -0.86 4.84
C SER A 163 -23.78 -2.32 4.82
N VAL A 164 -24.41 -2.85 5.87
CA VAL A 164 -24.85 -4.24 5.97
C VAL A 164 -26.38 -4.36 5.95
N ASP A 165 -27.08 -3.39 5.34
CA ASP A 165 -28.55 -3.34 5.38
C ASP A 165 -29.21 -4.57 4.73
N LYS A 166 -28.57 -5.19 3.73
CA LYS A 166 -29.00 -6.47 3.13
C LYS A 166 -28.75 -7.70 4.03
N CYS A 167 -27.89 -7.56 5.03
CA CYS A 167 -27.43 -8.61 5.94
C CYS A 167 -27.62 -8.17 7.40
N PRO A 168 -28.83 -8.28 7.98
CA PRO A 168 -29.14 -7.72 9.29
C PRO A 168 -28.37 -8.44 10.40
N LEU A 169 -27.20 -7.89 10.71
CA LEU A 169 -26.34 -8.28 11.83
C LEU A 169 -26.78 -7.56 13.12
N LYS A 170 -26.49 -8.20 14.24
CA LYS A 170 -26.93 -7.92 15.62
C LYS A 170 -26.85 -6.50 16.25
N ASP A 171 -26.89 -5.35 15.59
CA ASP A 171 -26.52 -4.03 16.18
C ASP A 171 -25.18 -3.98 16.96
N VAL A 172 -24.40 -2.93 16.75
CA VAL A 172 -23.04 -2.86 17.32
C VAL A 172 -23.07 -2.65 18.84
N LYS A 173 -24.05 -1.89 19.37
CA LYS A 173 -24.09 -1.56 20.80
C LYS A 173 -24.52 -2.74 21.66
N SER A 174 -25.52 -3.50 21.21
CA SER A 174 -25.93 -4.76 21.84
C SER A 174 -24.81 -5.79 21.75
N PHE A 175 -24.24 -5.96 20.55
CA PHE A 175 -23.22 -6.98 20.31
C PHE A 175 -21.92 -6.74 21.08
N LYS A 176 -21.54 -5.48 21.33
CA LYS A 176 -20.35 -5.14 22.14
C LYS A 176 -20.44 -5.66 23.58
N LYS A 177 -21.65 -5.93 24.10
CA LYS A 177 -21.88 -6.50 25.44
C LYS A 177 -21.68 -8.02 25.49
N GLU A 178 -21.63 -8.70 24.36
CA GLU A 178 -21.38 -10.13 24.32
C GLU A 178 -19.93 -10.46 24.75
N PRO A 179 -19.65 -11.70 25.18
CA PRO A 179 -18.29 -12.12 25.49
C PRO A 179 -17.31 -11.81 24.36
N ARG A 180 -16.07 -11.47 24.73
CA ARG A 180 -15.01 -11.26 23.76
C ARG A 180 -14.75 -12.56 23.00
N GLY A 181 -14.59 -12.46 21.68
CA GLY A 181 -14.47 -13.61 20.79
C GLY A 181 -15.80 -14.02 20.15
N SER A 182 -16.95 -13.53 20.66
CA SER A 182 -18.24 -13.74 20.01
C SER A 182 -18.23 -13.21 18.58
N TYR A 183 -18.92 -13.92 17.70
CA TYR A 183 -19.16 -13.51 16.32
C TYR A 183 -20.65 -13.68 15.95
N ASP A 184 -21.15 -12.83 15.06
CA ASP A 184 -22.44 -12.96 14.40
C ASP A 184 -22.22 -12.94 12.89
N TYR A 185 -23.00 -13.70 12.12
CA TYR A 185 -22.84 -13.74 10.67
C TYR A 185 -24.16 -13.90 9.94
N ARG A 186 -24.23 -13.34 8.73
CA ARG A 186 -25.31 -13.54 7.76
C ARG A 186 -24.70 -13.90 6.43
N LEU A 187 -25.41 -14.72 5.67
CA LEU A 187 -25.08 -15.02 4.28
C LEU A 187 -26.23 -14.51 3.43
N ASP A 188 -25.96 -13.54 2.57
CA ASP A 188 -26.85 -13.21 1.47
C ASP A 188 -26.69 -14.30 0.41
N LYS A 189 -27.74 -15.09 0.19
CA LYS A 189 -27.72 -16.17 -0.80
C LYS A 189 -27.85 -15.67 -2.24
N ASN A 190 -28.40 -14.47 -2.43
CA ASN A 190 -28.59 -13.91 -3.77
C ASN A 190 -27.25 -13.44 -4.32
N ASP A 191 -26.54 -12.65 -3.52
CA ASP A 191 -25.24 -12.09 -3.89
C ASP A 191 -24.07 -12.97 -3.39
N ASN A 192 -24.30 -14.11 -2.74
CA ASN A 192 -23.27 -14.95 -2.09
C ASN A 192 -22.26 -14.16 -1.23
N ILE A 193 -22.74 -13.12 -0.54
CA ILE A 193 -21.94 -12.26 0.34
C ILE A 193 -22.11 -12.74 1.78
N CYS A 194 -21.00 -13.08 2.44
CA CYS A 194 -20.96 -13.32 3.86
C CYS A 194 -20.61 -12.04 4.61
N ALA A 195 -21.51 -11.61 5.49
CA ALA A 195 -21.29 -10.54 6.43
C ALA A 195 -20.96 -11.14 7.80
N VAL A 196 -19.83 -10.74 8.40
CA VAL A 196 -19.38 -11.25 9.70
C VAL A 196 -19.08 -10.09 10.63
N ARG A 197 -19.60 -10.15 11.84
CA ARG A 197 -19.30 -9.24 12.95
C ARG A 197 -18.54 -10.00 14.03
N TRP A 198 -17.45 -9.44 14.52
CA TRP A 198 -16.60 -10.07 15.53
C TRP A 198 -16.26 -9.11 16.67
N ASN A 199 -16.43 -9.57 17.91
CA ASN A 199 -16.22 -8.76 19.11
C ASN A 199 -14.82 -8.97 19.69
N ILE A 200 -13.98 -7.93 19.65
CA ILE A 200 -12.64 -7.92 20.26
C ILE A 200 -12.53 -6.82 21.33
N ASN A 201 -11.57 -5.90 21.21
CA ASN A 201 -11.58 -4.65 21.99
C ASN A 201 -12.67 -3.70 21.47
N ASN A 202 -12.84 -3.69 20.15
CA ASN A 202 -13.92 -3.03 19.43
C ASN A 202 -14.60 -4.02 18.51
N VAL A 203 -15.85 -3.75 18.15
CA VAL A 203 -16.58 -4.60 17.21
C VAL A 203 -16.11 -4.29 15.80
N VAL A 204 -15.74 -5.32 15.04
CA VAL A 204 -15.36 -5.21 13.63
C VAL A 204 -16.41 -5.91 12.78
N THR A 205 -16.75 -5.33 11.63
CA THR A 205 -17.63 -5.95 10.62
C THR A 205 -16.84 -6.13 9.34
N LEU A 206 -16.91 -7.32 8.74
CA LEU A 206 -16.34 -7.62 7.43
C LEU A 206 -17.42 -8.11 6.47
N LEU A 207 -17.18 -7.86 5.19
CA LEU A 207 -17.91 -8.42 4.06
C LEU A 207 -16.94 -9.24 3.22
N SER A 208 -17.40 -10.40 2.73
CA SER A 208 -16.62 -11.23 1.81
C SER A 208 -17.52 -12.00 0.85
N ASN A 209 -17.12 -12.14 -0.41
CA ASN A 209 -17.75 -13.03 -1.39
C ASN A 209 -16.93 -14.33 -1.61
N GLU A 210 -16.02 -14.63 -0.69
CA GLU A 210 -15.08 -15.77 -0.75
C GLU A 210 -15.02 -16.55 0.56
N PHE A 211 -14.91 -15.85 1.69
CA PHE A 211 -14.67 -16.47 2.99
C PHE A 211 -15.87 -16.28 3.92
N GLY A 212 -16.22 -17.35 4.62
CA GLY A 212 -17.18 -17.34 5.70
C GLY A 212 -16.52 -17.44 7.07
N VAL A 213 -17.28 -17.97 8.03
CA VAL A 213 -16.85 -18.16 9.41
C VAL A 213 -15.92 -19.36 9.58
N ASN A 214 -16.15 -20.44 8.83
CA ASN A 214 -15.40 -21.69 8.99
C ASN A 214 -14.20 -21.81 8.04
N PRO A 215 -13.15 -22.56 8.41
CA PRO A 215 -12.93 -23.13 9.74
C PRO A 215 -12.56 -22.06 10.78
N ILE A 216 -13.04 -22.21 12.02
CA ILE A 216 -12.65 -21.32 13.13
C ILE A 216 -11.17 -21.49 13.43
N GLN A 217 -10.48 -20.37 13.66
CA GLN A 217 -9.06 -20.34 14.03
C GLN A 217 -8.88 -19.78 15.44
N LYS A 218 -7.79 -20.15 16.11
CA LYS A 218 -7.42 -19.56 17.40
C LYS A 218 -6.50 -18.36 17.17
N ALA A 219 -6.86 -17.21 17.73
CA ALA A 219 -6.04 -16.01 17.67
C ALA A 219 -5.57 -15.61 19.07
N ARG A 220 -4.25 -15.45 19.23
CA ARG A 220 -3.68 -14.91 20.46
C ARG A 220 -3.75 -13.39 20.43
N ARG A 221 -4.57 -12.78 21.29
CA ARG A 221 -4.79 -11.32 21.34
C ARG A 221 -4.60 -10.79 22.75
N TYR A 222 -4.06 -9.57 22.87
CA TYR A 222 -4.00 -8.90 24.15
C TYR A 222 -5.40 -8.42 24.57
N SER A 223 -5.81 -8.79 25.77
CA SER A 223 -7.03 -8.32 26.39
C SER A 223 -6.70 -7.13 27.27
N VAL A 224 -7.25 -5.95 26.95
CA VAL A 224 -7.05 -4.74 27.78
C VAL A 224 -7.66 -4.94 29.17
N THR A 225 -8.82 -5.60 29.24
CA THR A 225 -9.54 -5.86 30.49
C THR A 225 -8.77 -6.81 31.41
N GLN A 226 -8.21 -7.89 30.86
CA GLN A 226 -7.47 -8.90 31.64
C GLN A 226 -5.96 -8.61 31.72
N LYS A 227 -5.47 -7.59 31.01
CA LYS A 227 -4.05 -7.22 30.88
C LYS A 227 -3.12 -8.39 30.51
N GLN A 228 -3.64 -9.37 29.76
CA GLN A 228 -2.90 -10.56 29.35
C GLN A 228 -3.26 -10.98 27.92
N ARG A 229 -2.42 -11.81 27.31
CA ARG A 229 -2.72 -12.43 26.01
C ARG A 229 -3.60 -13.65 26.20
N ILE A 230 -4.77 -13.63 25.60
CA ILE A 230 -5.74 -14.73 25.59
C ILE A 230 -5.88 -15.31 24.19
N GLU A 231 -6.29 -16.58 24.13
CA GLU A 231 -6.73 -17.20 22.89
C GLU A 231 -8.22 -17.01 22.72
N ILE A 232 -8.62 -16.49 21.56
CA ILE A 232 -10.02 -16.28 21.20
C ILE A 232 -10.32 -16.96 19.88
N ASP A 233 -11.57 -17.40 19.72
CA ASP A 233 -12.06 -17.90 18.45
C ASP A 233 -12.15 -16.76 17.44
N GLN A 234 -11.52 -16.99 16.29
CA GLN A 234 -11.42 -16.07 15.17
C GLN A 234 -12.10 -16.70 13.95
N PRO A 235 -13.14 -16.06 13.39
CA PRO A 235 -13.72 -16.49 12.12
C PRO A 235 -12.69 -16.49 10.98
N ASN A 236 -12.78 -17.46 10.07
CA ASN A 236 -11.84 -17.64 8.96
C ASN A 236 -11.70 -16.37 8.11
N VAL A 237 -12.79 -15.68 7.79
CA VAL A 237 -12.75 -14.40 7.04
C VAL A 237 -11.85 -13.36 7.71
N VAL A 238 -11.86 -13.28 9.05
CA VAL A 238 -11.00 -12.35 9.79
C VAL A 238 -9.54 -12.80 9.74
N TYR A 239 -9.30 -14.11 9.78
CA TYR A 239 -7.95 -14.65 9.63
C TYR A 239 -7.37 -14.32 8.26
N GLN A 240 -8.10 -14.61 7.18
CA GLN A 240 -7.66 -14.32 5.82
C GLN A 240 -7.45 -12.82 5.61
N TYR A 241 -8.36 -12.00 6.13
CA TYR A 241 -8.21 -10.55 6.10
C TYR A 241 -6.91 -10.10 6.76
N ASN A 242 -6.64 -10.51 7.99
CA ASN A 242 -5.41 -10.13 8.69
C ASN A 242 -4.13 -10.69 8.04
N LYS A 243 -4.24 -11.79 7.30
CA LYS A 243 -3.11 -12.40 6.59
C LYS A 243 -2.70 -11.59 5.36
N TYR A 244 -3.66 -11.09 4.58
CA TYR A 244 -3.40 -10.48 3.28
C TYR A 244 -3.59 -8.97 3.24
N MET A 245 -4.33 -8.39 4.19
CA MET A 245 -4.35 -6.94 4.38
C MET A 245 -2.98 -6.45 4.86
N GLY A 246 -2.64 -5.19 4.53
CA GLY A 246 -1.38 -4.57 4.91
C GLY A 246 -0.23 -4.80 3.93
N GLY A 247 -0.51 -5.30 2.73
CA GLY A 247 0.48 -5.40 1.65
C GLY A 247 1.02 -4.03 1.23
N VAL A 248 0.16 -3.01 1.17
CA VAL A 248 0.57 -1.63 0.88
C VAL A 248 1.41 -1.04 2.01
N ASP A 249 1.03 -1.25 3.27
CA ASP A 249 1.86 -0.84 4.43
C ASP A 249 3.23 -1.55 4.42
N ARG A 250 3.27 -2.82 3.98
CA ARG A 250 4.51 -3.57 3.81
C ARG A 250 5.38 -2.97 2.70
N LEU A 251 4.80 -2.61 1.55
CA LEU A 251 5.50 -1.90 0.49
C LEU A 251 6.08 -0.58 1.01
N ASP A 252 5.27 0.23 1.70
CA ASP A 252 5.70 1.50 2.28
C ASP A 252 6.85 1.33 3.28
N ALA A 253 6.80 0.28 4.10
CA ALA A 253 7.88 -0.09 5.00
C ALA A 253 9.14 -0.46 4.22
N ASN A 254 9.06 -1.38 3.24
CA ASN A 254 10.20 -1.84 2.46
C ASN A 254 10.89 -0.68 1.72
N VAL A 255 10.10 0.16 1.03
CA VAL A 255 10.58 1.38 0.35
C VAL A 255 11.13 2.39 1.36
N GLY A 256 10.49 2.52 2.53
CA GLY A 256 10.87 3.46 3.57
C GLY A 256 12.23 3.18 4.23
N VAL A 257 12.76 1.96 4.18
CA VAL A 257 14.06 1.61 4.77
C VAL A 257 15.22 2.28 4.02
N TYR A 258 15.22 2.22 2.69
CA TYR A 258 16.31 2.70 1.82
C TYR A 258 15.87 3.78 0.83
N ARG A 259 14.85 4.56 1.21
CA ARG A 259 14.25 5.58 0.36
C ARG A 259 15.29 6.52 -0.25
N ILE A 260 15.17 6.77 -1.55
CA ILE A 260 15.99 7.76 -2.24
C ILE A 260 15.68 9.16 -1.67
N ALA A 261 16.69 9.79 -1.07
CA ALA A 261 16.56 11.09 -0.40
C ALA A 261 16.96 12.29 -1.28
N ILE A 262 17.01 12.12 -2.60
CA ILE A 262 17.39 13.18 -3.54
C ILE A 262 16.28 14.23 -3.57
N ARG A 263 16.63 15.46 -3.16
CA ARG A 263 15.71 16.61 -3.23
C ARG A 263 15.74 17.21 -4.63
N GLY A 264 14.77 16.86 -5.47
CA GLY A 264 14.59 17.52 -6.76
C GLY A 264 13.86 18.87 -6.64
N LYS A 265 14.19 19.81 -7.51
CA LYS A 265 13.51 21.12 -7.60
C LYS A 265 12.10 21.00 -8.20
N LYS A 266 11.90 20.01 -9.08
CA LYS A 266 10.63 19.76 -9.77
C LYS A 266 9.79 18.77 -8.99
N TRP A 267 8.48 19.00 -8.91
CA TRP A 267 7.56 18.24 -8.08
C TRP A 267 7.50 16.75 -8.45
N TYR A 268 7.56 16.42 -9.73
CA TYR A 268 7.50 15.04 -10.22
C TYR A 268 8.74 14.20 -9.88
N SER A 269 9.84 14.83 -9.45
CA SER A 269 11.06 14.11 -9.07
C SER A 269 10.86 13.16 -7.89
N CYS A 270 9.98 13.50 -6.95
CA CYS A 270 9.65 12.64 -5.82
C CYS A 270 8.86 11.39 -6.25
N ILE A 271 8.01 11.53 -7.27
CA ILE A 271 7.24 10.41 -7.85
C ILE A 271 8.20 9.49 -8.62
N LEU A 272 9.10 10.06 -9.42
CA LEU A 272 10.10 9.28 -10.16
C LEU A 272 11.02 8.48 -9.22
N THR A 273 11.53 9.12 -8.17
CA THR A 273 12.40 8.44 -7.20
C THR A 273 11.65 7.39 -6.38
N TRP A 274 10.38 7.65 -6.03
CA TRP A 274 9.51 6.64 -5.43
C TRP A 274 9.29 5.43 -6.36
N LEU A 275 9.07 5.67 -7.66
CA LEU A 275 8.91 4.60 -8.64
C LEU A 275 10.18 3.74 -8.75
N ILE A 276 11.37 4.35 -8.77
CA ILE A 276 12.64 3.60 -8.74
C ILE A 276 12.73 2.74 -7.47
N ASP A 277 12.37 3.28 -6.31
CA ASP A 277 12.36 2.52 -5.06
C ASP A 277 11.39 1.33 -5.09
N VAL A 278 10.19 1.51 -5.67
CA VAL A 278 9.19 0.45 -5.87
C VAL A 278 9.73 -0.62 -6.83
N THR A 279 10.30 -0.22 -7.95
CA THR A 279 10.89 -1.14 -8.93
C THR A 279 12.00 -1.98 -8.30
N ILE A 280 12.90 -1.36 -7.55
CA ILE A 280 13.96 -2.10 -6.82
C ILE A 280 13.35 -3.08 -5.81
N ASN A 281 12.31 -2.67 -5.07
CA ASN A 281 11.62 -3.55 -4.13
C ASN A 281 11.01 -4.77 -4.83
N ASN A 282 10.24 -4.57 -5.90
CA ASN A 282 9.62 -5.65 -6.66
C ASN A 282 10.68 -6.60 -7.24
N SER A 283 11.75 -6.06 -7.85
CA SER A 283 12.86 -6.87 -8.35
C SER A 283 13.57 -7.66 -7.26
N ALA A 284 13.72 -7.10 -6.05
CA ALA A 284 14.32 -7.81 -4.92
C ALA A 284 13.41 -8.94 -4.42
N LEU A 285 12.09 -8.72 -4.35
CA LEU A 285 11.11 -9.74 -3.98
C LEU A 285 11.07 -10.87 -5.01
N LEU A 286 11.13 -10.53 -6.30
CA LEU A 286 11.22 -11.49 -7.39
C LEU A 286 12.51 -12.31 -7.33
N ALA A 287 13.67 -11.68 -7.12
CA ALA A 287 14.93 -12.41 -6.99
C ALA A 287 14.85 -13.44 -5.84
N ARG A 288 14.23 -13.07 -4.71
CA ARG A 288 14.02 -13.99 -3.58
C ARG A 288 13.02 -15.10 -3.87
N SER A 289 11.95 -14.84 -4.63
CA SER A 289 10.99 -15.88 -5.02
C SER A 289 11.62 -16.92 -5.96
N LEU A 290 12.65 -16.52 -6.72
CA LEU A 290 13.49 -17.39 -7.54
C LEU A 290 14.66 -18.05 -6.77
N GLY A 291 14.73 -17.87 -5.45
CA GLY A 291 15.70 -18.54 -4.57
C GLY A 291 16.96 -17.72 -4.23
N ALA A 292 17.06 -16.44 -4.62
CA ALA A 292 18.20 -15.62 -4.24
C ALA A 292 18.19 -15.30 -2.74
N SER A 293 19.28 -15.62 -2.05
CA SER A 293 19.51 -15.25 -0.65
C SER A 293 20.24 -13.90 -0.58
N VAL A 294 19.51 -12.81 -0.86
CA VAL A 294 20.06 -11.45 -0.87
C VAL A 294 19.17 -10.50 -0.08
N ASP A 295 19.79 -9.74 0.83
CA ASP A 295 19.09 -8.68 1.54
C ASP A 295 18.84 -7.46 0.63
N THR A 296 17.96 -6.56 1.07
CA THR A 296 17.54 -5.43 0.21
C THR A 296 18.67 -4.43 -0.04
N LEU A 297 19.61 -4.29 0.90
CA LEU A 297 20.73 -3.36 0.76
C LEU A 297 21.75 -3.88 -0.24
N GLU A 298 22.08 -5.16 -0.12
CA GLU A 298 23.03 -5.81 -1.00
C GLU A 298 22.48 -5.89 -2.42
N PHE A 299 21.19 -6.21 -2.59
CA PHE A 299 20.55 -6.18 -3.91
C PHE A 299 20.63 -4.78 -4.56
N ARG A 300 20.40 -3.71 -3.79
CA ARG A 300 20.56 -2.33 -4.25
C ARG A 300 21.99 -2.01 -4.67
N ARG A 301 22.99 -2.46 -3.91
CA ARG A 301 24.40 -2.28 -4.24
C ARG A 301 24.76 -3.01 -5.53
N LEU A 302 24.30 -4.25 -5.71
CA LEU A 302 24.53 -5.01 -6.94
C LEU A 302 23.94 -4.29 -8.16
N ILE A 303 22.73 -3.74 -8.06
CA ILE A 303 22.16 -2.93 -9.14
C ILE A 303 23.04 -1.72 -9.44
N ALA A 304 23.42 -0.95 -8.41
CA ALA A 304 24.23 0.25 -8.57
C ALA A 304 25.60 -0.07 -9.23
N SER A 305 26.29 -1.10 -8.73
CA SER A 305 27.56 -1.57 -9.28
C SER A 305 27.43 -2.00 -10.74
N ASN A 306 26.42 -2.80 -11.08
CA ASN A 306 26.19 -3.23 -12.46
C ASN A 306 25.89 -2.07 -13.41
N LEU A 307 25.09 -1.10 -12.98
CA LEU A 307 24.81 0.10 -13.78
C LEU A 307 26.06 0.94 -14.00
N LEU A 308 26.90 1.11 -12.98
CA LEU A 308 28.16 1.85 -13.09
C LEU A 308 29.18 1.11 -13.95
N LEU A 309 29.26 -0.22 -13.87
CA LEU A 309 30.15 -1.01 -14.71
C LEU A 309 29.72 -0.97 -16.19
N LYS A 310 28.41 -0.99 -16.46
CA LYS A 310 27.87 -1.04 -17.83
C LYS A 310 27.79 0.32 -18.51
N TYR A 311 27.43 1.36 -17.77
CA TYR A 311 27.13 2.70 -18.31
C TYR A 311 27.97 3.82 -17.71
N GLY A 312 28.79 3.52 -16.70
CA GLY A 312 29.67 4.52 -16.10
C GLY A 312 30.79 4.90 -17.05
N SER A 313 31.05 6.20 -17.15
CA SER A 313 32.23 6.68 -17.85
C SER A 313 33.48 6.42 -16.99
N PRO A 314 34.59 5.98 -17.61
CA PRO A 314 35.87 5.94 -16.91
C PRO A 314 36.21 7.34 -16.41
N ARG A 315 36.83 7.41 -15.24
CA ARG A 315 37.22 8.68 -14.63
C ARG A 315 38.21 9.39 -15.56
N THR A 316 37.78 10.47 -16.21
CA THR A 316 38.62 11.23 -17.16
C THR A 316 39.73 12.03 -16.47
N GLN A 317 39.60 12.23 -15.16
CA GLN A 317 40.67 12.75 -14.30
C GLN A 317 40.65 12.01 -12.96
N PRO A 318 41.81 11.82 -12.30
CA PRO A 318 41.82 11.57 -10.87
C PRO A 318 41.06 12.74 -10.25
N GLY A 319 39.90 12.49 -9.64
CA GLY A 319 39.17 13.55 -8.94
C GLY A 319 40.13 14.27 -8.00
N SER A 320 40.00 15.59 -7.88
CA SER A 320 40.79 16.39 -6.94
C SER A 320 40.97 15.59 -5.66
N SER A 321 42.22 15.29 -5.34
CA SER A 321 42.58 14.76 -4.05
C SER A 321 42.31 15.86 -3.02
N THR A 322 41.05 16.09 -2.69
CA THR A 322 40.73 16.41 -1.32
C THR A 322 41.09 15.15 -0.55
N CYS A 323 42.38 15.04 -0.20
CA CYS A 323 42.79 14.24 0.93
C CYS A 323 41.73 14.49 2.00
N PRO A 324 41.00 13.47 2.48
CA PRO A 324 40.19 13.67 3.66
C PRO A 324 41.18 14.17 4.70
N SER A 325 41.01 15.42 5.15
CA SER A 325 41.72 15.87 6.34
C SER A 325 41.53 14.76 7.37
N PRO A 326 42.62 14.19 7.91
CA PRO A 326 42.51 13.07 8.82
C PRO A 326 41.58 13.53 9.92
N SER A 327 40.41 12.93 9.96
CA SER A 327 39.50 13.23 11.03
C SER A 327 40.19 12.81 12.32
N ASN A 328 40.32 13.72 13.28
CA ASN A 328 40.88 13.44 14.60
C ASN A 328 40.08 12.42 15.43
N VAL A 329 39.12 11.71 14.82
CA VAL A 329 38.27 10.72 15.46
C VAL A 329 38.75 9.32 15.05
N PRO A 330 39.29 8.52 15.97
CA PRO A 330 39.76 7.15 15.69
C PRO A 330 38.69 6.29 15.01
N LEU A 331 39.12 5.40 14.11
CA LEU A 331 38.23 4.48 13.37
C LEU A 331 37.36 3.61 14.28
N SER A 332 37.84 3.28 15.48
CA SER A 332 37.11 2.54 16.51
C SER A 332 35.87 3.27 17.03
N VAL A 333 35.84 4.61 16.96
CA VAL A 333 34.68 5.43 17.34
C VAL A 333 33.68 5.55 16.18
N ARG A 334 34.13 5.28 14.96
CA ARG A 334 33.33 5.41 13.72
C ARG A 334 32.63 4.12 13.33
N ARG A 335 33.00 2.99 13.89
CA ARG A 335 32.42 1.69 13.58
C ARG A 335 31.75 1.12 14.82
N HIS A 336 30.54 0.58 14.69
CA HIS A 336 29.99 -0.24 15.77
C HIS A 336 30.67 -1.62 15.75
N GLY A 337 30.46 -2.44 16.80
CA GLY A 337 31.12 -3.74 16.98
C GLY A 337 30.99 -4.77 15.84
N ALA A 338 30.20 -4.52 14.79
CA ALA A 338 30.21 -5.29 13.54
C ALA A 338 30.74 -4.50 12.32
N GLU A 339 31.73 -3.62 12.53
CA GLU A 339 32.53 -2.94 11.49
C GLU A 339 31.76 -1.97 10.55
N HIS A 340 30.48 -1.68 10.80
CA HIS A 340 29.70 -0.70 10.03
C HIS A 340 29.94 0.75 10.48
N LEU A 341 30.00 1.68 9.53
CA LEU A 341 30.10 3.13 9.77
C LEU A 341 28.88 3.67 10.53
N ILE A 342 29.12 4.33 11.66
CA ILE A 342 28.11 5.01 12.47
C ILE A 342 27.78 6.35 11.80
N LEU A 343 26.63 6.41 11.13
CA LEU A 343 26.10 7.67 10.61
C LEU A 343 25.48 8.48 11.76
N THR A 344 26.21 9.46 12.30
CA THR A 344 25.68 10.44 13.25
C THR A 344 24.87 11.50 12.51
N GLY A 345 23.70 11.09 11.99
CA GLY A 345 22.66 11.97 11.47
C GLY A 345 21.36 11.65 12.20
N GLN A 346 21.11 12.33 13.31
CA GLN A 346 19.91 12.13 14.11
C GLN A 346 18.64 12.53 13.33
N ILE A 347 17.77 11.56 13.07
CA ILE A 347 16.39 11.69 13.53
C ILE A 347 16.14 10.49 14.42
N ARG A 348 15.97 10.76 15.72
CA ARG A 348 15.50 9.77 16.70
C ARG A 348 14.17 9.21 16.20
N ARG A 349 14.17 7.99 15.68
CA ARG A 349 12.96 7.19 15.53
C ARG A 349 12.59 6.70 16.92
N ILE A 350 11.60 7.35 17.54
CA ILE A 350 10.86 6.73 18.64
C ILE A 350 10.05 5.60 17.99
N PHE A 351 10.55 4.38 18.10
CA PHE A 351 9.75 3.18 17.89
C PHE A 351 8.74 3.12 19.05
N ALA A 352 7.55 3.67 18.84
CA ALA A 352 6.38 3.22 19.57
C ALA A 352 5.88 1.97 18.84
N GLY A 353 6.35 0.80 19.29
CA GLY A 353 5.80 -0.47 18.86
C GLY A 353 4.32 -0.54 19.26
N PHE A 354 3.42 -0.44 18.30
CA PHE A 354 2.05 -0.91 18.48
C PHE A 354 2.02 -2.42 18.23
N HIS A 355 2.47 -3.16 19.24
CA HIS A 355 1.96 -4.50 19.50
C HIS A 355 0.91 -4.38 20.60
N ALA A 356 -0.37 -4.49 20.23
CA ALA A 356 -1.45 -4.98 21.08
C ALA A 356 -2.64 -5.44 20.23
#